data_AF-A0A7C3R481-F1
#
_entry.id   AF-A0A7C3R481-F1
#
_cell.length_a   1.000
_cell.length_b   1.000
_cell.length_c   1.000
_cell.angle_alpha   90.00
_cell.angle_beta   90.00
_cell.angle_gamma   90.00
#
_symmetry.space_group_name_H-M   'P 1'
#
loop_
_entity.id
_entity.type
_entity.pdbx_description
1 polymer ?
#
loop_
_entity_poly.entity_id
_entity_poly.type
_entity_poly.pdbx_seq_one_letter_code
_entity_poly.pdbx_strand_id
1 'polypeptide(L)'
;IRGVTAAADGVIKRTSGDYMGMLATVVNGVAMQEALEHIGVCARLQTAIKMEQIAEPYIVRRAKRHLEKGRVVIFSAGTGNPFFTTDTAATLRASEIEASMLIKATKVDGVYDKDPMKYDDAIKLETISYDDALKDHIKVMDDTAIALAKDNGLPIIVANMNEKGNLLSIVRGDYTKCSVVK
;
A
#
# COMPACT_ATOMS: atom_id res chain seq x y z
N ILE A 1 -9.81 -11.88 8.18
CA ILE A 1 -8.89 -13.03 7.99
C ILE A 1 -7.71 -12.55 7.17
N ARG A 2 -6.53 -12.32 7.76
CA ARG A 2 -5.30 -12.10 6.95
C ARG A 2 -4.83 -13.47 6.46
N GLY A 3 -4.50 -13.63 5.18
CA GLY A 3 -4.20 -14.93 4.57
C GLY A 3 -3.13 -15.75 5.30
N VAL A 4 -2.12 -15.06 5.86
CA VAL A 4 -1.03 -15.68 6.63
C VAL A 4 -1.51 -16.33 7.93
N THR A 5 -2.46 -15.71 8.64
CA THR A 5 -3.04 -16.29 9.87
C THR A 5 -3.92 -17.51 9.61
N ALA A 6 -4.51 -17.64 8.42
CA ALA A 6 -5.35 -18.80 8.07
C ALA A 6 -4.53 -20.04 7.71
N ALA A 7 -3.29 -19.85 7.24
CA ALA A 7 -2.38 -20.94 6.87
C ALA A 7 -1.57 -21.51 8.07
N ALA A 8 -1.64 -20.87 9.24
CA ALA A 8 -0.81 -21.19 10.40
C ALA A 8 -1.04 -22.61 10.96
N ASP A 9 -2.28 -23.12 10.87
CA ASP A 9 -2.65 -24.46 11.37
C ASP A 9 -2.48 -25.57 10.32
N GLY A 10 -1.90 -25.26 9.14
CA GLY A 10 -1.58 -26.23 8.09
C GLY A 10 -2.78 -26.76 7.27
N VAL A 11 -4.02 -26.53 7.72
CA VAL A 11 -5.25 -26.94 7.01
C VAL A 11 -5.42 -26.20 5.68
N ILE A 12 -5.07 -24.91 5.66
CA ILE A 12 -5.16 -24.06 4.48
C ILE A 12 -3.77 -23.89 3.87
N LYS A 13 -3.59 -24.31 2.62
CA LYS A 13 -2.35 -24.07 1.88
C LYS A 13 -2.11 -22.57 1.75
N ARG A 14 -0.84 -22.14 1.87
CA ARG A 14 -0.44 -20.73 1.74
C ARG A 14 -1.05 -20.05 0.51
N THR A 15 -1.03 -20.73 -0.64
CA THR A 15 -1.62 -20.21 -1.89
C THR A 15 -3.12 -19.90 -1.75
N SER A 16 -3.89 -20.81 -1.16
CA SER A 16 -5.32 -20.60 -0.87
C SER A 16 -5.53 -19.46 0.11
N GLY A 17 -4.71 -19.37 1.16
CA GLY A 17 -4.74 -18.26 2.13
C GLY A 17 -4.49 -16.90 1.48
N ASP A 18 -3.54 -16.83 0.55
CA ASP A 18 -3.23 -15.61 -0.20
C ASP A 18 -4.39 -15.21 -1.13
N TYR A 19 -5.04 -16.16 -1.82
CA TYR A 19 -6.26 -15.89 -2.60
C TYR A 19 -7.41 -15.38 -1.74
N MET A 20 -7.61 -15.96 -0.55
CA MET A 20 -8.59 -15.45 0.41
C MET A 20 -8.25 -14.02 0.84
N GLY A 21 -6.97 -13.72 1.07
CA GLY A 21 -6.49 -12.36 1.34
C GLY A 21 -6.77 -11.40 0.19
N MET A 22 -6.50 -11.80 -1.05
CA MET A 22 -6.79 -10.99 -2.25
C MET A 22 -8.29 -10.71 -2.39
N LEU A 23 -9.15 -11.69 -2.18
CA LEU A 23 -10.60 -11.49 -2.18
C LEU A 23 -11.05 -10.52 -1.07
N ALA A 24 -10.45 -10.60 0.13
CA ALA A 24 -10.74 -9.65 1.19
C ALA A 24 -10.39 -8.21 0.80
N THR A 25 -9.31 -8.00 0.03
CA THR A 25 -9.01 -6.65 -0.49
C THR A 25 -10.07 -6.16 -1.48
N VAL A 26 -10.69 -7.05 -2.28
CA VAL A 26 -11.78 -6.68 -3.20
C VAL A 26 -13.02 -6.24 -2.42
N VAL A 27 -13.38 -6.94 -1.36
CA VAL A 27 -14.49 -6.54 -0.47
C VAL A 27 -14.25 -5.14 0.10
N ASN A 28 -13.04 -4.87 0.59
CA ASN A 28 -12.67 -3.53 1.07
C ASN A 28 -12.70 -2.49 -0.05
N GLY A 29 -12.28 -2.86 -1.26
CA GLY A 29 -12.31 -2.00 -2.44
C GLY A 29 -13.71 -1.57 -2.83
N VAL A 30 -14.69 -2.49 -2.79
CA VAL A 30 -16.11 -2.18 -3.02
C VAL A 30 -16.61 -1.21 -1.96
N ALA A 31 -16.36 -1.48 -0.67
CA ALA A 31 -16.76 -0.60 0.42
C ALA A 31 -16.15 0.81 0.30
N MET A 32 -14.88 0.90 -0.09
CA MET A 32 -14.19 2.18 -0.30
C MET A 32 -14.74 2.95 -1.50
N GLN A 33 -15.08 2.26 -2.59
CA GLN A 33 -15.71 2.90 -3.75
C GLN A 33 -17.05 3.52 -3.36
N GLU A 34 -17.94 2.76 -2.70
CA GLU A 34 -19.24 3.24 -2.24
C GLU A 34 -19.11 4.43 -1.29
N ALA A 35 -18.17 4.37 -0.34
CA ALA A 35 -17.93 5.47 0.59
C ALA A 35 -17.47 6.77 -0.11
N LEU A 36 -16.64 6.66 -1.16
CA LEU A 36 -16.21 7.81 -1.96
C LEU A 36 -17.35 8.35 -2.82
N GLU A 37 -18.10 7.48 -3.48
CA GLU A 37 -19.21 7.89 -4.35
C GLU A 37 -20.34 8.53 -3.54
N HIS A 38 -20.60 8.04 -2.32
CA HIS A 38 -21.56 8.63 -1.39
C HIS A 38 -21.25 10.10 -1.05
N ILE A 39 -19.97 10.48 -0.97
CA ILE A 39 -19.54 11.86 -0.73
C ILE A 39 -19.28 12.66 -2.03
N GLY A 40 -19.71 12.14 -3.18
CA GLY A 40 -19.62 12.80 -4.48
C GLY A 40 -18.26 12.67 -5.18
N VAL A 41 -17.37 11.79 -4.70
CA VAL A 41 -16.07 11.53 -5.33
C VAL A 41 -16.19 10.38 -6.33
N CYS A 42 -15.92 10.66 -7.61
CA CYS A 42 -15.89 9.64 -8.64
C CYS A 42 -14.74 8.65 -8.41
N ALA A 43 -15.07 7.41 -8.04
CA ALA A 43 -14.10 6.34 -7.80
C ALA A 43 -14.24 5.19 -8.81
N ARG A 44 -13.16 4.44 -9.07
CA ARG A 44 -13.17 3.25 -9.92
C ARG A 44 -12.37 2.14 -9.30
N LEU A 45 -13.01 1.01 -9.03
CA LEU A 45 -12.35 -0.21 -8.57
C LEU A 45 -11.78 -1.00 -9.75
N GLN A 46 -10.49 -1.32 -9.66
CA GLN A 46 -9.79 -2.21 -10.59
C GLN A 46 -9.16 -3.39 -9.84
N THR A 47 -9.29 -4.60 -10.38
CA THR A 47 -8.80 -5.82 -9.74
C THR A 47 -7.71 -6.50 -10.58
N ALA A 48 -6.67 -7.02 -9.90
CA ALA A 48 -5.64 -7.83 -10.55
C ALA A 48 -6.15 -9.21 -11.01
N ILE A 49 -7.10 -9.79 -10.26
CA ILE A 49 -7.84 -10.99 -10.66
C ILE A 49 -9.13 -10.55 -11.36
N LYS A 50 -9.38 -11.07 -12.56
CA LYS A 50 -10.57 -10.70 -13.36
C LYS A 50 -11.87 -11.12 -12.66
N MET A 51 -12.77 -10.16 -12.49
CA MET A 51 -14.08 -10.31 -11.83
C MET A 51 -15.07 -9.36 -12.50
N GLU A 52 -15.42 -9.60 -13.78
CA GLU A 52 -16.09 -8.60 -14.63
C GLU A 52 -17.42 -8.08 -14.07
N GLN A 53 -18.15 -8.88 -13.30
CA GLN A 53 -19.43 -8.49 -12.69
C GLN A 53 -19.26 -7.57 -11.48
N ILE A 54 -18.06 -7.49 -10.88
CA ILE A 54 -17.81 -6.77 -9.63
C ILE A 54 -16.96 -5.52 -9.89
N ALA A 55 -15.91 -5.64 -10.71
CA ALA A 55 -14.93 -4.58 -10.88
C ALA A 55 -14.27 -4.61 -12.27
N GLU A 56 -13.67 -3.49 -12.66
CA GLU A 56 -12.90 -3.45 -13.91
C GLU A 56 -11.63 -4.31 -13.76
N PRO A 57 -11.20 -5.06 -14.80
CA PRO A 57 -9.87 -5.65 -14.77
C PRO A 57 -8.81 -4.55 -14.76
N TYR A 58 -7.74 -4.74 -14.00
CA TYR A 58 -6.62 -3.81 -14.00
C TYR A 58 -5.97 -3.75 -15.38
N ILE A 59 -5.93 -2.54 -15.94
CA ILE A 59 -5.26 -2.21 -17.20
C ILE A 59 -4.58 -0.86 -16.97
N VAL A 60 -3.24 -0.83 -17.02
CA VAL A 60 -2.44 0.38 -16.71
C VAL A 60 -2.94 1.61 -17.45
N ARG A 61 -3.16 1.49 -18.77
CA ARG A 61 -3.66 2.59 -19.62
C ARG A 61 -5.04 3.10 -19.20
N ARG A 62 -5.91 2.20 -18.69
CA ARG A 62 -7.24 2.56 -18.18
C ARG A 62 -7.14 3.25 -16.82
N ALA A 63 -6.27 2.78 -15.94
CA ALA A 63 -5.97 3.42 -14.66
C ALA A 63 -5.47 4.86 -14.87
N LYS A 64 -4.44 5.05 -15.70
CA LYS A 64 -3.92 6.37 -16.07
C LYS A 64 -5.02 7.28 -16.63
N ARG A 65 -5.86 6.76 -17.54
CA ARG A 65 -6.99 7.52 -18.11
C ARG A 65 -8.05 7.94 -17.07
N HIS A 66 -8.28 7.15 -16.04
CA HIS A 66 -9.17 7.54 -14.94
C HIS A 66 -8.54 8.65 -14.09
N LEU A 67 -7.25 8.53 -13.77
CA LEU A 67 -6.50 9.55 -13.01
C LEU A 67 -6.46 10.90 -13.75
N GLU A 68 -6.21 10.90 -15.07
CA GLU A 68 -6.27 12.10 -15.93
C GLU A 68 -7.62 12.82 -15.88
N LYS A 69 -8.70 12.08 -15.59
CA LYS A 69 -10.06 12.63 -15.46
C LYS A 69 -10.41 13.07 -14.05
N GLY A 70 -9.44 13.09 -13.13
CA GLY A 70 -9.63 13.45 -11.73
C GLY A 70 -10.42 12.42 -10.91
N ARG A 71 -10.43 11.14 -11.33
CA ARG A 71 -11.10 10.06 -10.59
C ARG A 71 -10.14 9.40 -9.62
N VAL A 72 -10.67 8.96 -8.48
CA VAL A 72 -9.93 8.07 -7.58
C VAL A 72 -9.93 6.67 -8.18
N VAL A 73 -8.77 6.02 -8.22
CA VAL A 73 -8.65 4.63 -8.68
C VAL A 73 -8.25 3.76 -7.49
N ILE A 74 -9.04 2.72 -7.23
CA ILE A 74 -8.82 1.77 -6.15
C ILE A 74 -8.28 0.49 -6.78
N PHE A 75 -7.08 0.06 -6.39
CA PHE A 75 -6.51 -1.21 -6.82
C PHE A 75 -6.80 -2.29 -5.77
N SER A 76 -7.26 -3.45 -6.22
CA SER A 76 -7.57 -4.60 -5.35
C SER A 76 -7.08 -5.90 -5.95
N ALA A 77 -7.13 -6.96 -5.14
CA ALA A 77 -6.52 -8.26 -5.40
C ALA A 77 -4.97 -8.22 -5.53
N GLY A 78 -4.31 -7.21 -4.96
CA GLY A 78 -2.85 -7.10 -4.90
C GLY A 78 -2.17 -7.22 -6.28
N THR A 79 -1.14 -8.06 -6.36
CA THR A 79 -0.47 -8.40 -7.63
C THR A 79 -1.25 -9.42 -8.47
N GLY A 80 -2.27 -10.06 -7.90
CA GLY A 80 -2.98 -11.21 -8.46
C GLY A 80 -2.26 -12.54 -8.25
N ASN A 81 -1.06 -12.54 -7.66
CA ASN A 81 -0.23 -13.72 -7.46
C ASN A 81 -0.04 -14.00 -5.96
N PRO A 82 -0.14 -15.27 -5.52
CA PRO A 82 0.28 -15.67 -4.17
C PRO A 82 1.75 -15.32 -3.90
N PHE A 83 2.16 -15.41 -2.63
CA PHE A 83 3.51 -15.10 -2.13
C PHE A 83 3.91 -13.62 -2.12
N PHE A 84 3.13 -12.72 -2.72
CA PHE A 84 3.36 -11.28 -2.69
C PHE A 84 2.53 -10.56 -1.63
N THR A 85 3.08 -9.50 -1.07
CA THR A 85 2.36 -8.68 -0.09
C THR A 85 1.54 -7.58 -0.77
N THR A 86 0.74 -6.86 0.03
CA THR A 86 0.06 -5.65 -0.44
C THR A 86 1.02 -4.47 -0.61
N ASP A 87 2.15 -4.44 0.11
CA ASP A 87 3.19 -3.44 -0.06
C ASP A 87 3.91 -3.61 -1.41
N THR A 88 4.20 -4.85 -1.82
CA THR A 88 4.74 -5.13 -3.15
C THR A 88 3.75 -4.72 -4.24
N ALA A 89 2.46 -5.02 -4.06
CA ALA A 89 1.42 -4.63 -5.00
C ALA A 89 1.27 -3.10 -5.11
N ALA A 90 1.31 -2.39 -3.98
CA ALA A 90 1.20 -0.94 -3.93
C ALA A 90 2.38 -0.28 -4.67
N THR A 91 3.59 -0.77 -4.42
CA THR A 91 4.80 -0.31 -5.12
C THR A 91 4.72 -0.58 -6.62
N LEU A 92 4.32 -1.79 -7.02
CA LEU A 92 4.15 -2.14 -8.43
C LEU A 92 3.15 -1.21 -9.14
N ARG A 93 1.96 -1.02 -8.55
CA ARG A 93 0.92 -0.17 -9.15
C ARG A 93 1.36 1.28 -9.21
N ALA A 94 2.01 1.79 -8.17
CA ALA A 94 2.56 3.14 -8.13
C ALA A 94 3.60 3.36 -9.24
N SER A 95 4.52 2.41 -9.45
CA SER A 95 5.49 2.48 -10.56
C SER A 95 4.81 2.42 -11.93
N GLU A 96 3.85 1.52 -12.14
CA GLU A 96 3.15 1.38 -13.43
C GLU A 96 2.32 2.61 -13.82
N ILE A 97 1.73 3.31 -12.83
CA ILE A 97 0.99 4.56 -13.07
C ILE A 97 1.90 5.79 -13.04
N GLU A 98 3.21 5.63 -12.83
CA GLU A 98 4.19 6.72 -12.70
C GLU A 98 3.82 7.70 -11.58
N ALA A 99 3.40 7.17 -10.44
CA ALA A 99 3.12 7.98 -9.26
C ALA A 99 4.39 8.70 -8.78
N SER A 100 4.26 9.95 -8.33
CA SER A 100 5.39 10.73 -7.82
C SER A 100 5.90 10.24 -6.45
N MET A 101 5.06 9.53 -5.70
CA MET A 101 5.39 8.93 -4.41
C MET A 101 4.39 7.85 -4.03
N LEU A 102 4.80 6.96 -3.14
CA LEU A 102 3.94 5.99 -2.47
C LEU A 102 3.73 6.41 -1.00
N ILE A 103 2.49 6.60 -0.58
CA ILE A 103 2.19 6.89 0.84
C ILE A 103 1.74 5.59 1.51
N LYS A 104 2.56 5.08 2.43
CA LYS A 104 2.26 3.93 3.27
C LYS A 104 1.59 4.39 4.56
N ALA A 105 0.28 4.27 4.60
CA ALA A 105 -0.55 4.51 5.77
C ALA A 105 -0.34 3.41 6.82
N THR A 106 0.14 3.77 8.01
CA THR A 106 0.34 2.84 9.12
C THR A 106 -0.30 3.35 10.41
N LYS A 107 -0.14 2.57 11.50
CA LYS A 107 -0.56 2.97 12.85
C LYS A 107 0.49 3.79 13.60
N VAL A 108 1.73 3.78 13.13
CA VAL A 108 2.84 4.58 13.65
C VAL A 108 3.08 5.75 12.70
N ASP A 109 3.69 6.81 13.20
CA ASP A 109 3.94 8.06 12.48
C ASP A 109 5.23 8.06 11.67
N GLY A 110 5.92 6.92 11.56
CA GLY A 110 7.11 6.82 10.73
C GLY A 110 7.83 5.50 10.85
N VAL A 111 9.07 5.52 10.38
CA VAL A 111 10.05 4.44 10.51
C VAL A 111 10.93 4.74 11.70
N TYR A 112 11.21 3.71 12.48
CA TYR A 112 12.04 3.78 13.68
C TYR A 112 13.25 2.85 13.53
N ASP A 113 14.32 3.15 14.25
CA ASP A 113 15.50 2.27 14.37
C ASP A 113 15.17 0.90 15.00
N LYS A 114 14.13 0.86 15.84
CA LYS A 114 13.57 -0.35 16.47
C LYS A 114 12.07 -0.16 16.76
N ASP A 115 11.39 -1.25 17.11
CA ASP A 115 9.93 -1.25 17.31
C ASP A 115 9.52 -0.32 18.48
N PRO A 116 8.85 0.83 18.22
CA PRO A 116 8.50 1.80 19.26
C PRO A 116 7.42 1.29 20.22
N MET A 117 6.75 0.18 19.88
CA MET A 117 5.80 -0.46 20.79
C MET A 117 6.47 -1.43 21.78
N LYS A 118 7.75 -1.73 21.58
CA LYS A 118 8.53 -2.65 22.43
C LYS A 118 9.69 -1.97 23.15
N TYR A 119 10.19 -0.87 22.61
CA TYR A 119 11.36 -0.16 23.10
C TYR A 119 11.03 1.32 23.28
N ASP A 120 11.05 1.81 24.51
CA ASP A 120 10.73 3.21 24.84
C ASP A 120 11.79 4.20 24.32
N ASP A 121 13.00 3.71 24.04
CA ASP A 121 14.12 4.48 23.50
C ASP A 121 14.21 4.40 21.96
N ALA A 122 13.13 4.01 21.28
CA ALA A 122 13.05 3.99 19.83
C ALA A 122 13.11 5.42 19.24
N ILE A 123 13.98 5.60 18.25
CA ILE A 123 14.25 6.88 17.60
C ILE A 123 13.59 6.87 16.23
N LYS A 124 12.73 7.86 15.99
CA LYS A 124 12.11 8.07 14.69
C LYS A 124 13.17 8.56 13.70
N LEU A 125 13.21 7.92 12.53
CA LEU A 125 14.10 8.27 11.44
C LEU A 125 13.34 9.16 10.45
N GLU A 126 13.71 10.42 10.30
CA GLU A 126 13.01 11.35 9.40
C GLU A 126 13.21 11.00 7.92
N THR A 127 14.43 10.62 7.55
CA THR A 127 14.81 10.18 6.20
C THR A 127 15.63 8.91 6.30
N ILE A 128 15.33 7.92 5.46
CA ILE A 128 16.02 6.64 5.37
C ILE A 128 16.40 6.40 3.92
N SER A 129 17.62 5.94 3.65
CA SER A 129 17.98 5.51 2.30
C SER A 129 17.29 4.19 1.94
N TYR A 130 17.06 3.89 0.66
CA TYR A 130 16.56 2.56 0.28
C TYR A 130 17.45 1.41 0.79
N ASP A 131 18.77 1.61 0.83
CA ASP A 131 19.73 0.61 1.31
C ASP A 131 19.64 0.41 2.82
N ASP A 132 19.40 1.48 3.58
CA ASP A 132 19.15 1.37 5.01
C ASP A 132 17.81 0.69 5.29
N ALA A 133 16.78 0.97 4.49
CA ALA A 133 15.46 0.35 4.61
C ALA A 133 15.46 -1.16 4.31
N LEU A 134 16.50 -1.69 3.66
CA LEU A 134 16.72 -3.13 3.43
C LEU A 134 17.50 -3.82 4.57
N LYS A 135 17.96 -3.08 5.58
CA LYS A 135 18.66 -3.69 6.73
C LYS A 135 17.66 -4.35 7.67
N ASP A 136 17.98 -5.55 8.16
CA ASP A 136 17.10 -6.44 8.94
C ASP A 136 16.36 -5.81 10.15
N HIS A 137 16.89 -4.73 10.72
CA HIS A 137 16.30 -4.07 11.89
C HIS A 137 15.30 -2.97 11.54
N ILE A 138 15.27 -2.49 10.30
CA ILE A 138 14.39 -1.39 9.87
C ILE A 138 13.19 -1.97 9.12
N LYS A 139 12.01 -1.94 9.75
CA LYS A 139 10.78 -2.50 9.17
C LYS A 139 9.95 -1.44 8.47
N VAL A 140 10.20 -1.22 7.18
CA VAL A 140 9.41 -0.30 6.34
C VAL A 140 8.31 -1.05 5.57
N MET A 141 8.72 -1.97 4.70
CA MET A 141 7.90 -2.87 3.87
C MET A 141 8.67 -4.19 3.71
N ASP A 142 8.13 -5.17 2.99
CA ASP A 142 8.95 -6.30 2.55
C ASP A 142 10.06 -5.87 1.57
N ASP A 143 11.17 -6.62 1.56
CA ASP A 143 12.35 -6.30 0.76
C ASP A 143 12.04 -6.20 -0.74
N THR A 144 11.07 -6.97 -1.23
CA THR A 144 10.68 -6.92 -2.65
C THR A 144 10.03 -5.58 -2.99
N ALA A 145 9.19 -5.04 -2.11
CA ALA A 145 8.61 -3.71 -2.27
C ALA A 145 9.69 -2.60 -2.21
N ILE A 146 10.64 -2.68 -1.28
CA ILE A 146 11.72 -1.67 -1.17
C ILE A 146 12.65 -1.72 -2.40
N ALA A 147 13.05 -2.91 -2.85
CA ALA A 147 13.87 -3.06 -4.04
C ALA A 147 13.17 -2.49 -5.28
N LEU A 148 11.88 -2.80 -5.47
CA LEU A 148 11.11 -2.27 -6.59
C LEU A 148 10.97 -0.75 -6.53
N ALA A 149 10.80 -0.18 -5.34
CA ALA A 149 10.74 1.27 -5.16
C ALA A 149 12.08 1.93 -5.51
N LYS A 150 13.19 1.35 -5.05
CA LYS A 150 14.56 1.79 -5.36
C LYS A 150 14.83 1.80 -6.86
N ASP A 151 14.54 0.70 -7.55
CA ASP A 151 14.80 0.56 -8.99
C ASP A 151 14.02 1.57 -9.85
N ASN A 152 12.86 2.01 -9.37
CA ASN A 152 12.04 3.02 -10.05
C ASN A 152 12.22 4.44 -9.49
N GLY A 153 13.10 4.63 -8.50
CA GLY A 153 13.28 5.91 -7.81
C GLY A 153 12.00 6.45 -7.17
N LEU A 154 11.10 5.57 -6.70
CA LEU A 154 9.79 5.90 -6.14
C LEU A 154 9.90 6.15 -4.62
N PRO A 155 9.79 7.41 -4.15
CA PRO A 155 9.88 7.72 -2.74
C PRO A 155 8.71 7.12 -1.96
N ILE A 156 8.97 6.58 -0.78
CA ILE A 156 7.94 6.02 0.11
C ILE A 156 7.80 6.91 1.33
N ILE A 157 6.58 7.40 1.58
CA ILE A 157 6.24 8.19 2.77
C ILE A 157 5.53 7.28 3.76
N VAL A 158 6.12 7.03 4.92
CA VAL A 158 5.49 6.28 6.01
C VAL A 158 4.84 7.25 6.97
N ALA A 159 3.53 7.14 7.14
CA ALA A 159 2.72 8.11 7.88
C ALA A 159 1.60 7.46 8.69
N ASN A 160 1.21 8.09 9.80
CA ASN A 160 0.03 7.68 10.57
C ASN A 160 -1.25 8.21 9.92
N MET A 161 -2.14 7.32 9.50
CA MET A 161 -3.42 7.71 8.86
C MET A 161 -4.51 8.14 9.85
N ASN A 162 -4.35 7.82 11.14
CA ASN A 162 -5.32 8.20 12.17
C ASN A 162 -5.15 9.67 12.57
N GLU A 163 -4.04 10.30 12.18
CA GLU A 163 -3.82 11.71 12.42
C GLU A 163 -4.60 12.56 11.40
N LYS A 164 -5.63 13.25 11.90
CA LYS A 164 -6.50 14.09 11.08
C LYS A 164 -5.69 15.17 10.36
N GLY A 165 -5.85 15.23 9.03
CA GLY A 165 -5.19 16.22 8.18
C GLY A 165 -3.81 15.82 7.69
N ASN A 166 -3.21 14.73 8.19
CA ASN A 166 -1.86 14.32 7.84
C ASN A 166 -1.68 14.04 6.34
N LEU A 167 -2.64 13.34 5.72
CA LEU A 167 -2.62 13.09 4.27
C LEU A 167 -2.58 14.40 3.45
N LEU A 168 -3.35 15.42 3.87
CA LEU A 168 -3.37 16.71 3.20
C LEU A 168 -2.04 17.47 3.39
N SER A 169 -1.44 17.38 4.57
CA SER A 169 -0.10 17.94 4.84
C SER A 169 0.96 17.33 3.93
N ILE A 170 1.00 16.00 3.82
CA ILE A 170 1.94 15.26 2.97
C ILE A 170 1.79 15.69 1.51
N VAL A 171 0.56 15.75 1.00
CA VAL A 171 0.29 16.19 -0.39
C VAL A 171 0.70 17.65 -0.63
N ARG A 172 0.73 18.48 0.42
CA ARG A 172 1.23 19.87 0.38
C ARG A 172 2.74 19.98 0.58
N GLY A 173 3.45 18.86 0.75
CA GLY A 173 4.92 18.82 0.93
C GLY A 173 5.39 18.97 2.38
N ASP A 174 4.49 18.91 3.36
CA ASP A 174 4.86 18.87 4.78
C ASP A 174 5.05 17.42 5.25
N TYR A 175 6.32 17.05 5.43
CA TYR A 175 6.73 15.71 5.87
C TYR A 175 7.17 15.68 7.34
N THR A 176 6.96 16.76 8.12
CA THR A 176 7.45 16.88 9.50
C THR A 176 6.97 15.75 10.42
N LYS A 177 5.81 15.17 10.12
CA LYS A 177 5.19 14.10 10.90
C LYS A 177 5.39 12.71 10.32
N CYS A 178 6.21 12.57 9.29
CA CYS A 178 6.36 11.32 8.54
C CYS A 178 7.83 10.92 8.45
N SER A 179 8.06 9.71 7.97
CA SER A 179 9.39 9.27 7.52
C SER A 179 9.41 9.12 6.01
N VAL A 180 10.50 9.53 5.38
CA VAL A 180 10.69 9.46 3.92
C VAL A 180 11.77 8.44 3.60
N VAL A 181 11.44 7.43 2.80
CA VAL A 181 12.41 6.50 2.22
C VAL A 181 12.70 6.92 0.79
N LYS A 182 13.96 7.22 0.47
CA LYS A 182 14.39 7.74 -0.83
C LYS A 182 15.87 7.53 -1.13
#